data_AF-A0A3M1ZPH0-F1
#
_entry.id   AF-A0A3M1ZPH0-F1
#
_cell.length_a   1.000
_cell.length_b   1.000
_cell.length_c   1.000
_cell.angle_alpha   90.00
_cell.angle_beta   90.00
_cell.angle_gamma   90.00
#
_symmetry.space_group_name_H-M   'P 1'
#
loop_
_entity.id
_entity.type
_entity.pdbx_description
1 polymer ?
#
loop_
_entity_poly.entity_id
_entity_poly.type
_entity_poly.pdbx_seq_one_letter_code
_entity_poly.pdbx_strand_id
1 'polypeptide(L)'
;RLNEVWERRDEITPSYDRGLQLTALQIYKGLPGANCRECGEPSCLAFAAKLLADEVSVLACRPLFTPAFRDRRVKLLELLEGAGYEVPPEFLSA
;
A
#
# COMPACT_ATOMS: atom_id res chain seq x y z
N ARG A 1 10.41 -32.29 21.43
CA ARG A 1 10.06 -33.16 20.28
C ARG A 1 9.66 -32.22 19.15
N LEU A 2 10.35 -32.29 18.01
CA LEU A 2 10.53 -31.19 17.05
C LEU A 2 9.58 -31.30 15.84
N ASN A 3 8.33 -31.73 16.03
CA ASN A 3 7.48 -32.17 14.92
C ASN A 3 6.04 -31.61 14.96
N GLU A 4 5.83 -30.31 15.17
CA GLU A 4 4.49 -29.69 15.02
C GLU A 4 4.46 -28.57 13.97
N VAL A 5 5.61 -28.17 13.42
CA VAL A 5 5.71 -27.13 12.37
C VAL A 5 5.55 -27.72 10.96
N TRP A 6 5.54 -29.06 10.82
CA TRP A 6 5.57 -29.73 9.51
C TRP A 6 4.20 -29.97 8.87
N GLU A 7 3.07 -29.79 9.58
CA GLU A 7 1.74 -30.12 9.06
C GLU A 7 1.07 -28.98 8.27
N ARG A 8 1.65 -27.78 8.23
CA ARG A 8 1.07 -26.62 7.52
C ARG A 8 1.96 -26.07 6.41
N ARG A 9 2.84 -26.89 5.87
CA ARG A 9 3.82 -26.47 4.86
C ARG A 9 3.22 -26.25 3.47
N ASP A 10 2.03 -26.80 3.22
CA ASP A 10 1.34 -26.73 1.93
C ASP A 10 0.44 -25.50 1.77
N GLU A 11 0.21 -24.74 2.86
CA GLU A 11 -0.55 -23.47 2.81
C GLU A 11 0.35 -22.25 2.54
N ILE A 12 1.67 -22.40 2.68
CA ILE A 12 2.62 -21.31 2.45
C ILE A 12 3.11 -21.41 1.01
N THR A 13 2.38 -20.77 0.09
CA THR A 13 2.84 -20.58 -1.29
C THR A 13 4.07 -19.67 -1.26
N PRO A 14 5.29 -20.14 -1.56
CA PRO A 14 6.45 -19.26 -1.61
C PRO A 14 6.34 -18.45 -2.90
N SER A 15 6.16 -17.14 -2.77
CA SER A 15 6.27 -16.23 -3.91
C SER A 15 7.73 -16.15 -4.34
N TYR A 16 8.06 -16.74 -5.48
CA TYR A 16 9.39 -16.71 -6.08
C TYR A 16 9.59 -15.53 -7.04
N ASP A 17 8.63 -14.61 -7.06
CA ASP A 17 8.90 -13.30 -7.62
C ASP A 17 10.02 -12.70 -6.76
N ARG A 18 11.15 -12.34 -7.39
CA ARG A 18 11.96 -11.23 -6.88
C ARG A 18 11.18 -9.93 -7.10
N GLY A 19 9.91 -9.95 -6.66
CA GLY A 19 8.92 -8.92 -6.82
C GLY A 19 9.42 -7.72 -6.07
N LEU A 20 9.13 -6.55 -6.61
CA LEU A 20 9.27 -5.30 -5.88
C LEU A 20 8.69 -5.51 -4.49
N GLN A 21 9.54 -5.69 -3.48
CA GLN A 21 9.12 -5.63 -2.10
C GLN A 21 8.69 -4.18 -1.90
N LEU A 22 7.38 -3.95 -1.90
CA LEU A 22 6.84 -2.62 -1.70
C LEU A 22 7.31 -2.13 -0.34
N THR A 23 7.87 -0.93 -0.30
CA THR A 23 8.35 -0.31 0.92
C THR A 23 7.48 0.88 1.30
N ALA A 24 7.39 1.16 2.60
CA ALA A 24 6.70 2.35 3.09
C ALA A 24 7.27 3.63 2.46
N LEU A 25 8.56 3.65 2.13
CA LEU A 25 9.18 4.79 1.46
C LEU A 25 8.72 4.96 0.00
N GLN A 26 8.47 3.87 -0.73
CA GLN A 26 7.91 3.94 -2.09
C GLN A 26 6.47 4.48 -2.07
N ILE A 27 5.65 3.97 -1.15
CA ILE A 27 4.28 4.49 -0.94
C ILE A 27 4.34 5.98 -0.58
N TYR A 28 5.19 6.35 0.39
CA TYR A 28 5.35 7.73 0.84
C TYR A 28 5.70 8.70 -0.29
N LYS A 29 6.54 8.30 -1.25
CA LYS A 29 6.89 9.13 -2.42
C LYS A 29 5.69 9.40 -3.34
N GLY A 30 4.68 8.54 -3.34
CA GLY A 30 3.42 8.74 -4.06
C GLY A 30 2.41 9.63 -3.32
N LEU A 31 2.59 9.83 -2.02
CA LEU A 31 1.68 10.63 -1.20
C LEU A 31 1.91 12.15 -1.39
N PRO A 32 0.93 12.99 -1.00
CA PRO A 32 1.07 14.46 -1.03
C PRO A 32 2.22 15.02 -0.18
N GLY A 33 2.64 14.31 0.88
CA GLY A 33 3.73 14.73 1.76
C GLY A 33 3.40 15.91 2.69
N ALA A 34 2.13 16.35 2.75
CA ALA A 34 1.69 17.51 3.54
C ALA A 34 1.61 17.26 5.05
N ASN A 35 1.66 15.99 5.51
CA ASN A 35 1.46 15.60 6.91
C ASN A 35 0.18 16.21 7.53
N CYS A 36 -0.90 16.29 6.76
CA CYS A 36 -2.14 16.98 7.14
C CYS A 36 -2.94 16.29 8.27
N ARG A 37 -2.66 15.00 8.54
CA ARG A 37 -3.36 14.16 9.53
C ARG A 37 -4.85 13.94 9.26
N GLU A 38 -5.35 14.26 8.07
CA GLU A 38 -6.76 14.04 7.69
C GLU A 38 -7.13 12.55 7.66
N CYS A 39 -6.16 11.65 7.54
CA CYS A 39 -6.32 10.21 7.63
C CYS A 39 -6.21 9.67 9.08
N GLY A 40 -5.98 10.52 10.08
CA GLY A 40 -5.79 10.12 11.49
C GLY A 40 -4.35 9.75 11.87
N GLU A 41 -3.43 9.68 10.91
CA GLU A 41 -2.04 9.32 11.17
C GLU A 41 -1.14 10.53 11.45
N PRO A 42 -0.11 10.39 12.31
CA PRO A 42 0.71 11.52 12.76
C PRO A 42 1.59 12.12 11.65
N SER A 43 1.90 11.33 10.61
CA SER A 43 2.65 11.75 9.42
C SER A 43 2.25 10.91 8.20
N CYS A 44 2.57 11.41 7.00
CA CYS A 44 2.39 10.67 5.75
C CYS A 44 3.24 9.38 5.71
N LEU A 45 4.40 9.36 6.37
CA LEU A 45 5.21 8.14 6.48
C LEU A 45 4.56 7.10 7.40
N ALA A 46 3.94 7.53 8.50
CA ALA A 46 3.17 6.64 9.37
C ALA A 46 1.97 6.05 8.62
N PHE A 47 1.26 6.87 7.85
CA PHE A 47 0.21 6.40 6.96
C PHE A 47 0.73 5.39 5.93
N ALA A 48 1.87 5.67 5.30
CA ALA A 48 2.48 4.75 4.33
C ALA A 48 2.87 3.40 4.95
N ALA A 49 3.36 3.40 6.19
CA ALA A 49 3.69 2.18 6.92
C ALA A 49 2.44 1.35 7.25
N LYS A 50 1.36 2.00 7.70
CA LYS A 50 0.09 1.31 7.96
C LYS A 50 -0.59 0.81 6.68
N LEU A 51 -0.51 1.57 5.59
CA LEU A 51 -1.01 1.14 4.29
C LEU A 51 -0.25 -0.09 3.81
N LEU A 52 1.08 -0.11 3.98
CA LEU A 52 1.90 -1.28 3.68
C LEU A 52 1.49 -2.51 4.51
N ALA A 53 1.14 -2.30 5.77
CA ALA A 53 0.64 -3.34 6.68
C ALA A 53 -0.84 -3.71 6.44
N ASP A 54 -1.49 -3.13 5.44
CA ASP A 54 -2.92 -3.31 5.11
C ASP A 54 -3.87 -2.94 6.28
N GLU A 55 -3.42 -2.08 7.20
CA GLU A 55 -4.21 -1.61 8.35
C GLU A 55 -5.12 -0.43 7.99
N VAL A 56 -4.83 0.26 6.88
CA VAL A 56 -5.58 1.42 6.39
C VAL A 56 -5.70 1.37 4.87
N SER A 57 -6.84 1.78 4.33
CA SER A 57 -7.04 1.91 2.88
C SER A 57 -6.36 3.17 2.32
N VAL A 58 -5.85 3.09 1.09
CA VAL A 58 -5.32 4.25 0.35
C VAL A 58 -6.36 5.38 0.22
N LEU A 59 -7.66 5.03 0.19
CA LEU A 59 -8.78 5.97 0.14
C LEU A 59 -8.85 6.90 1.35
N ALA A 60 -8.26 6.54 2.49
CA ALA A 60 -8.25 7.37 3.69
C ALA A 60 -7.40 8.65 3.51
N CYS A 61 -6.50 8.69 2.53
CA CYS A 61 -5.73 9.90 2.21
C CYS A 61 -6.55 10.87 1.35
N ARG A 62 -7.49 11.60 1.97
CA ARG A 62 -8.36 12.58 1.29
C ARG A 62 -7.63 13.54 0.34
N PRO A 63 -6.48 14.16 0.70
CA PRO A 63 -5.80 15.07 -0.22
C PRO A 63 -5.27 14.41 -1.49
N LEU A 64 -4.94 13.12 -1.48
CA LEU A 64 -4.49 12.37 -2.65
C LEU A 64 -5.55 12.32 -3.77
N PHE A 65 -6.83 12.39 -3.40
CA PHE A 65 -7.96 12.35 -4.33
C PHE A 65 -8.35 13.72 -4.87
N THR A 66 -7.64 14.78 -4.49
CA THR A 66 -7.85 16.11 -5.09
C THR A 66 -7.27 16.18 -6.52
N PRO A 67 -7.74 17.12 -7.36
CA PRO A 67 -7.22 17.30 -8.72
C PRO A 67 -5.71 17.57 -8.78
N ALA A 68 -5.15 18.23 -7.76
CA ALA A 68 -3.75 18.60 -7.70
C ALA A 68 -2.79 17.40 -7.68
N PHE A 69 -3.25 16.22 -7.23
CA PHE A 69 -2.42 15.02 -7.11
C PHE A 69 -2.82 13.91 -8.09
N ARG A 70 -3.61 14.21 -9.14
CA ARG A 70 -4.09 13.19 -10.10
C ARG A 70 -2.98 12.28 -10.61
N ASP A 71 -1.91 12.85 -11.17
CA ASP A 71 -0.82 12.07 -11.77
C ASP A 71 -0.03 11.25 -10.75
N ARG A 72 0.10 11.74 -9.52
CA ARG A 72 0.76 11.00 -8.43
C ARG A 72 -0.13 9.89 -7.91
N ARG A 73 -1.43 10.15 -7.81
CA ARG A 73 -2.44 9.17 -7.39
C ARG A 73 -2.45 7.98 -8.33
N VAL A 74 -2.59 8.19 -9.64
CA VAL A 74 -2.63 7.09 -10.63
C VAL A 74 -1.40 6.18 -10.48
N LYS A 75 -0.19 6.76 -10.45
CA LYS A 75 1.05 5.99 -10.30
C LYS A 75 1.16 5.22 -8.98
N LEU A 76 0.69 5.82 -7.89
CA LEU A 76 0.68 5.15 -6.59
C LEU A 76 -0.31 3.98 -6.58
N LEU A 77 -1.46 4.15 -7.21
CA LEU A 77 -2.49 3.13 -7.31
C LEU A 77 -2.06 1.95 -8.18
N GLU A 78 -1.43 2.21 -9.33
CA GLU A 78 -0.82 1.17 -10.17
C GLU A 78 0.26 0.38 -9.41
N LEU A 79 1.08 1.07 -8.60
CA LEU A 79 2.11 0.43 -7.78
C LEU A 79 1.49 -0.46 -6.69
N LEU A 80 0.40 -0.02 -6.08
CA LEU A 80 -0.33 -0.77 -5.05
C LEU A 80 -1.02 -2.00 -5.67
N GLU A 81 -1.69 -1.84 -6.81
CA GLU A 81 -2.33 -2.94 -7.55
C GLU A 81 -1.29 -3.98 -7.97
N GLY A 82 -0.16 -3.56 -8.54
CA GLY A 82 0.93 -4.47 -8.93
C GLY A 82 1.59 -5.19 -7.75
N ALA A 83 1.43 -4.67 -6.53
CA ALA A 83 1.87 -5.30 -5.28
C ALA A 83 0.76 -6.13 -4.59
N GLY A 84 -0.44 -6.21 -5.17
CA GLY A 84 -1.55 -7.03 -4.68
C GLY A 84 -2.47 -6.35 -3.66
N TYR A 85 -2.43 -5.03 -3.52
CA TYR A 85 -3.32 -4.28 -2.62
C TYR A 85 -4.67 -3.97 -3.29
N GLU A 86 -5.72 -3.88 -2.47
CA GLU A 86 -7.05 -3.50 -2.94
C GLU A 86 -7.08 -2.03 -3.38
N VAL A 87 -7.37 -1.80 -4.65
CA VAL A 87 -7.55 -0.48 -5.25
C VAL A 87 -8.84 -0.47 -6.06
N PRO A 88 -9.75 0.50 -5.84
CA PRO A 88 -10.97 0.57 -6.62
C PRO A 88 -10.69 0.87 -8.12
N PRO A 89 -11.26 0.08 -9.06
CA PRO A 89 -10.97 0.19 -10.50
C PRO A 89 -11.26 1.56 -11.10
N GLU A 90 -12.19 2.32 -10.51
CA GLU A 90 -12.55 3.67 -10.94
C GLU A 90 -11.39 4.67 -10.87
N PHE A 91 -10.34 4.35 -10.12
CA PHE A 91 -9.17 5.21 -9.99
C PHE A 91 -7.95 4.74 -10.80
N LEU A 92 -8.02 3.55 -11.41
CA LEU A 92 -6.95 2.96 -12.24
C LEU A 92 -7.10 3.31 -13.74
N SER A 93 -8.28 3.78 -14.16
CA SER A 93 -8.66 3.88 -15.57
C SER A 93 -8.88 5.32 -16.07
N ALA A 94 -8.09 6.29 -15.59
CA ALA A 94 -8.31 7.73 -15.85
C ALA A 94 -7.21 8.44 -16.66
#